data_AF-A0A370JZA0-F1
#
_entry.id   AF-A0A370JZA0-F1
#
_cell.length_a   1.000
_cell.length_b   1.000
_cell.length_c   1.000
_cell.angle_alpha   90.00
_cell.angle_beta   90.00
_cell.angle_gamma   90.00
#
_symmetry.space_group_name_H-M   'P 1'
#
loop_
_entity.id
_entity.type
_entity.pdbx_description
1 polymer ?
#
loop_
_entity_poly.entity_id
_entity_poly.type
_entity_poly.pdbx_seq_one_letter_code
_entity_poly.pdbx_strand_id
1 'polypeptide(L)'
;MGFNLEAYLHSSLTLKSSSKVLNLVSALERLGDLFKAKRAQIIRRLGEEQIHRALSSLDPKRNHISQALAQALTQRSASAYAEVYREAQRLWQLQPHWQRRQKLLERLREAAPDWARAIEKRRENHGKAQAPKEPEKAWLYRLLTQTNGASSPSKTCR
;
A
#
# COMPACT_ATOMS: atom_id res chain seq x y z
N MET A 1 4.40 -26.28 68.58
CA MET A 1 3.33 -25.33 68.22
C MET A 1 2.94 -25.60 66.76
N GLY A 2 1.96 -26.46 66.54
CA GLY A 2 1.57 -26.92 65.19
C GLY A 2 0.47 -26.02 64.61
N PHE A 3 0.65 -25.59 63.36
CA PHE A 3 -0.34 -24.82 62.61
C PHE A 3 -1.56 -25.73 62.37
N ASN A 4 -2.71 -25.38 62.97
CA ASN A 4 -3.91 -26.20 62.89
C ASN A 4 -4.72 -25.85 61.63
N LEU A 5 -4.52 -26.66 60.58
CA LEU A 5 -5.17 -26.53 59.27
C LEU A 5 -6.70 -26.67 59.34
N GLU A 6 -7.22 -27.48 60.27
CA GLU A 6 -8.65 -27.71 60.47
C GLU A 6 -9.37 -26.42 60.94
N ALA A 7 -8.76 -25.67 61.85
CA ALA A 7 -9.30 -24.41 62.35
C ALA A 7 -9.38 -23.32 61.26
N TYR A 8 -8.40 -23.30 60.34
CA TYR A 8 -8.38 -22.36 59.22
C TYR A 8 -9.43 -22.73 58.15
N LEU A 9 -9.59 -24.02 57.87
CA LEU A 9 -10.59 -24.51 56.92
C LEU A 9 -12.03 -24.25 57.42
N HIS A 10 -12.30 -24.43 58.71
CA HIS A 10 -13.60 -24.10 59.30
C HIS A 10 -13.88 -22.59 59.34
N SER A 11 -12.87 -21.76 59.57
CA SER A 11 -12.96 -20.30 59.42
C SER A 11 -13.28 -19.89 57.97
N SER A 12 -12.60 -20.50 57.00
CA SER A 12 -12.77 -20.18 55.57
C SER A 12 -14.16 -20.52 55.01
N LEU A 13 -14.87 -21.49 55.60
CA LEU A 13 -16.24 -21.86 55.24
C LEU A 13 -17.28 -20.79 55.65
N THR A 14 -16.98 -19.96 56.66
CA THR A 14 -17.86 -18.85 57.08
C THR A 14 -17.78 -17.62 56.17
N LEU A 15 -16.71 -17.50 55.36
CA LEU A 15 -16.54 -16.39 54.41
C LEU A 15 -17.50 -16.49 53.22
N LYS A 16 -17.96 -17.70 52.84
CA LYS A 16 -18.92 -17.87 51.74
C LYS A 16 -20.31 -17.27 52.03
N SER A 17 -20.64 -17.04 53.30
CA SER A 17 -21.92 -16.43 53.72
C SER A 17 -21.77 -14.99 54.24
N SER A 18 -20.57 -14.42 54.20
CA SER A 18 -20.32 -13.09 54.74
C SER A 18 -20.56 -12.03 53.67
N SER A 19 -21.49 -11.11 53.92
CA SER A 19 -21.84 -9.99 53.02
C SER A 19 -20.63 -9.18 52.56
N LYS A 20 -19.56 -9.12 53.37
CA LYS A 20 -18.28 -8.50 53.03
C LYS A 20 -17.55 -9.17 51.87
N VAL A 21 -17.62 -10.49 51.74
CA VAL A 21 -16.96 -11.24 50.65
C VAL A 21 -17.71 -11.05 49.34
N LEU A 22 -19.04 -11.07 49.37
CA LEU A 22 -19.87 -10.73 48.21
C LEU A 22 -19.63 -9.28 47.74
N ASN A 23 -19.46 -8.35 48.69
CA ASN A 23 -19.10 -6.97 48.37
C ASN A 23 -17.69 -6.84 47.77
N LEU A 24 -16.72 -7.64 48.23
CA LEU A 24 -15.37 -7.66 47.65
C LEU A 24 -15.32 -8.29 46.26
N VAL A 25 -16.03 -9.40 46.03
CA VAL A 25 -16.12 -10.04 44.71
C VAL A 25 -16.76 -9.09 43.70
N SER A 26 -17.89 -8.47 44.05
CA SER A 26 -18.53 -7.47 43.18
C SER A 26 -17.69 -6.20 42.98
N ALA A 27 -16.89 -5.79 43.97
CA ALA A 27 -15.92 -4.71 43.80
C ALA A 27 -14.78 -5.07 42.85
N LEU A 28 -14.28 -6.32 42.88
CA LEU A 28 -13.26 -6.82 41.97
C LEU A 28 -13.78 -6.95 40.54
N GLU A 29 -15.03 -7.39 40.35
CA GLU A 29 -15.69 -7.42 39.05
C GLU A 29 -15.80 -6.01 38.45
N ARG A 30 -16.27 -5.04 39.25
CA ARG A 30 -16.32 -3.63 38.86
C ARG A 30 -14.95 -3.07 38.50
N LEU A 31 -13.92 -3.43 39.26
CA LEU A 31 -12.54 -3.03 38.98
C LEU A 31 -12.05 -3.63 37.65
N GLY A 32 -12.40 -4.89 37.36
CA GLY A 32 -12.12 -5.53 36.08
C GLY A 32 -12.74 -4.79 34.90
N ASP A 33 -13.99 -4.35 35.01
CA ASP A 33 -14.66 -3.57 33.97
C ASP A 33 -14.06 -2.17 33.81
N LEU A 34 -13.66 -1.53 34.91
CA LEU A 34 -12.91 -0.26 34.87
C LEU A 34 -11.57 -0.43 34.14
N PHE A 35 -10.84 -1.51 34.36
CA PHE A 35 -9.61 -1.78 33.63
C PHE A 35 -9.85 -2.03 32.14
N LYS A 36 -10.91 -2.78 31.76
CA LYS A 36 -11.29 -2.95 30.35
C LYS A 36 -11.61 -1.61 29.70
N ALA A 37 -12.41 -0.78 30.36
CA ALA A 37 -12.78 0.55 29.89
C ALA A 37 -11.55 1.44 29.76
N LYS A 38 -10.66 1.43 30.75
CA LYS A 38 -9.42 2.22 30.72
C LYS A 38 -8.49 1.77 29.59
N ARG A 39 -8.38 0.46 29.35
CA ARG A 39 -7.61 -0.10 28.24
C ARG A 39 -8.20 0.34 26.90
N ALA A 40 -9.52 0.25 26.73
CA ALA A 40 -10.19 0.71 25.52
C ALA A 40 -9.98 2.21 25.27
N GLN A 41 -10.01 3.03 26.32
CA GLN A 41 -9.74 4.47 26.24
C GLN A 41 -8.30 4.75 25.76
N ILE A 42 -7.31 4.05 26.32
CA ILE A 42 -5.90 4.18 25.91
C ILE A 42 -5.74 3.77 24.45
N ILE A 43 -6.29 2.61 24.04
CA ILE A 43 -6.21 2.14 22.66
C ILE A 43 -6.85 3.14 21.70
N ARG A 44 -8.02 3.69 22.04
CA ARG A 44 -8.69 4.70 21.23
C ARG A 44 -7.83 5.95 21.05
N ARG A 45 -7.27 6.46 22.15
CA ARG A 45 -6.39 7.64 22.12
C ARG A 45 -5.17 7.41 21.23
N LEU A 46 -4.49 6.27 21.40
CA LEU A 46 -3.35 5.90 20.57
C LEU A 46 -3.73 5.78 19.09
N GLY A 47 -4.91 5.22 18.78
CA GLY A 47 -5.43 5.15 17.42
C GLY A 47 -5.71 6.53 16.82
N GLU A 48 -6.30 7.44 17.59
CA GLU A 48 -6.56 8.82 17.18
C GLU A 48 -5.26 9.59 16.90
N GLU A 49 -4.26 9.47 17.77
CA GLU A 49 -2.94 10.08 17.56
C GLU A 49 -2.26 9.54 16.29
N GLN A 50 -2.37 8.24 16.02
CA GLN A 50 -1.82 7.65 14.79
C GLN A 50 -2.53 8.12 13.53
N ILE A 51 -3.87 8.19 13.54
CA ILE A 51 -4.64 8.71 12.40
C ILE A 51 -4.25 10.17 12.14
N HIS A 52 -4.13 10.98 13.20
CA HIS A 52 -3.72 12.37 13.06
C HIS A 52 -2.33 12.49 12.44
N ARG A 53 -1.34 11.74 12.96
CA ARG A 53 0.02 11.73 12.40
C ARG A 53 0.03 11.30 10.93
N ALA A 54 -0.73 10.25 10.58
CA ALA A 54 -0.85 9.78 9.21
C ALA A 54 -1.40 10.88 8.30
N LEU A 55 -2.51 11.52 8.68
CA LEU A 55 -3.11 12.62 7.94
C LEU A 55 -2.16 13.83 7.78
N SER A 56 -1.38 14.17 8.81
CA SER A 56 -0.38 15.26 8.71
C SER A 56 0.79 14.93 7.77
N SER A 57 1.14 13.65 7.64
CA SER A 57 2.23 13.21 6.75
C SER A 57 1.82 13.02 5.29
N LEU A 58 0.51 12.84 5.05
CA LEU A 58 -0.06 12.63 3.72
C LEU A 58 -0.32 13.98 3.06
N ASP A 59 0.14 14.13 1.80
CA ASP A 59 -0.33 15.21 0.92
C ASP A 59 -1.48 14.69 0.04
N PRO A 60 -2.74 15.10 0.30
CA PRO A 60 -3.90 14.62 -0.45
C PRO A 60 -3.91 15.09 -1.90
N LYS A 61 -3.19 16.16 -2.25
CA LYS A 61 -3.20 16.73 -3.60
C LYS A 61 -2.23 16.05 -4.55
N ARG A 62 -1.32 15.24 -4.02
CA ARG A 62 -0.25 14.59 -4.80
C ARG A 62 -0.77 13.61 -5.84
N ASN A 63 -1.75 12.77 -5.49
CA ASN A 63 -2.37 11.81 -6.38
C ASN A 63 -3.70 11.30 -5.81
N HIS A 64 -4.50 10.64 -6.64
CA HIS A 64 -5.82 10.12 -6.26
C HIS A 64 -5.79 9.07 -5.14
N ILE A 65 -4.72 8.27 -5.01
CA ILE A 65 -4.57 7.27 -3.94
C ILE A 65 -4.34 7.96 -2.59
N SER A 66 -3.47 8.97 -2.54
CA SER A 66 -3.25 9.79 -1.35
C SER A 66 -4.52 10.51 -0.91
N GLN A 67 -5.28 11.06 -1.87
CA GLN A 67 -6.59 11.66 -1.61
C GLN A 67 -7.56 10.64 -1.01
N ALA A 68 -7.69 9.47 -1.62
CA ALA A 68 -8.60 8.42 -1.17
C ALA A 68 -8.20 7.85 0.21
N LEU A 69 -6.90 7.70 0.49
CA LEU A 69 -6.39 7.31 1.82
C LEU A 69 -6.73 8.36 2.87
N ALA A 70 -6.51 9.65 2.57
CA ALA A 70 -6.86 10.73 3.47
C ALA A 70 -8.37 10.73 3.77
N GLN A 71 -9.21 10.61 2.75
CA GLN A 71 -10.67 10.52 2.90
C GLN A 71 -11.10 9.32 3.76
N ALA A 72 -10.54 8.13 3.52
CA ALA A 72 -10.85 6.94 4.31
C ALA A 72 -10.48 7.10 5.78
N LEU A 73 -9.33 7.72 6.07
CA LEU A 73 -8.88 8.04 7.42
C LEU A 73 -9.78 9.08 8.10
N THR A 74 -10.18 10.14 7.40
CA THR A 74 -11.10 11.16 7.92
C THR A 74 -12.48 10.58 8.25
N GLN A 75 -12.99 9.67 7.41
CA GLN A 75 -14.27 8.99 7.62
C GLN A 75 -14.21 7.85 8.65
N ARG A 76 -13.01 7.49 9.14
CA ARG A 76 -12.76 6.35 10.04
C ARG A 76 -13.33 5.03 9.50
N SER A 77 -13.36 4.89 8.19
CA SER A 77 -13.90 3.70 7.52
C SER A 77 -12.80 2.69 7.28
N ALA A 78 -12.81 1.59 8.06
CA ALA A 78 -11.84 0.52 7.93
C ALA A 78 -11.93 -0.20 6.58
N SER A 79 -13.14 -0.36 6.03
CA SER A 79 -13.35 -0.99 4.72
C SER A 79 -12.78 -0.14 3.59
N ALA A 80 -13.09 1.16 3.58
CA ALA A 80 -12.57 2.09 2.58
C ALA A 80 -11.04 2.17 2.63
N TYR A 81 -10.46 2.21 3.85
CA TYR A 81 -9.01 2.18 4.01
C TYR A 81 -8.40 0.91 3.41
N ALA A 82 -8.98 -0.27 3.69
CA ALA A 82 -8.49 -1.54 3.19
C ALA A 82 -8.59 -1.66 1.65
N GLU A 83 -9.62 -1.11 1.03
CA GLU A 83 -9.76 -1.06 -0.43
C GLU A 83 -8.68 -0.19 -1.06
N VAL A 84 -8.51 1.03 -0.58
CA VAL A 84 -7.50 1.95 -1.12
C VAL A 84 -6.09 1.42 -0.88
N TYR A 85 -5.84 0.82 0.28
CA TYR A 85 -4.55 0.20 0.59
C TYR A 85 -4.24 -0.97 -0.37
N ARG A 86 -5.23 -1.80 -0.70
CA ARG A 86 -5.06 -2.89 -1.69
C ARG A 86 -4.70 -2.34 -3.06
N GLU A 87 -5.34 -1.26 -3.50
CA GLU A 87 -4.99 -0.64 -4.79
C GLU A 87 -3.58 -0.01 -4.75
N ALA A 88 -3.22 0.66 -3.66
CA ALA A 88 -1.86 1.18 -3.47
C ALA A 88 -0.81 0.06 -3.54
N GLN A 89 -1.08 -1.06 -2.89
CA GLN A 89 -0.22 -2.24 -2.91
C GLN A 89 -0.14 -2.85 -4.31
N ARG A 90 -1.25 -2.93 -5.05
CA ARG A 90 -1.26 -3.38 -6.45
C ARG A 90 -0.35 -2.52 -7.30
N LEU A 91 -0.49 -1.19 -7.22
CA LEU A 91 0.36 -0.26 -7.96
C LEU A 91 1.84 -0.40 -7.58
N TRP A 92 2.13 -0.60 -6.29
CA TRP A 92 3.49 -0.84 -5.82
C TRP A 92 4.08 -2.14 -6.38
N GLN A 93 3.29 -3.20 -6.49
CA GLN A 93 3.70 -4.45 -7.13
C GLN A 93 3.99 -4.29 -8.64
N LEU A 94 3.42 -3.28 -9.30
CA LEU A 94 3.72 -2.96 -10.71
C LEU A 94 5.03 -2.16 -10.87
N GLN A 95 5.58 -1.59 -9.79
CA GLN A 95 6.79 -0.78 -9.82
C GLN A 95 7.99 -1.48 -10.50
N PRO A 96 8.30 -2.77 -10.22
CA PRO A 96 9.40 -3.47 -10.87
C PRO A 96 9.21 -3.59 -12.39
N HIS A 97 7.98 -3.87 -12.83
CA HIS A 97 7.66 -3.95 -14.26
C HIS A 97 7.81 -2.59 -14.95
N TRP A 98 7.38 -1.51 -14.28
CA TRP A 98 7.57 -0.15 -14.76
C TRP A 98 9.07 0.20 -14.87
N GLN A 99 9.86 -0.08 -13.84
CA GLN A 99 11.31 0.14 -13.86
C GLN A 99 12.00 -0.66 -14.97
N ARG A 100 11.62 -1.94 -15.15
CA ARG A 100 12.14 -2.78 -16.23
C ARG A 100 11.81 -2.20 -17.60
N ARG A 101 10.57 -1.72 -17.79
CA ARG A 101 10.14 -1.06 -19.02
C ARG A 101 11.00 0.18 -19.31
N GLN A 102 11.24 1.03 -18.31
CA GLN A 102 12.07 2.22 -18.51
C GLN A 102 13.50 1.88 -18.94
N LYS A 103 14.14 0.91 -18.26
CA LYS A 103 15.48 0.43 -18.64
C LYS A 103 15.54 -0.12 -20.06
N LEU A 104 14.50 -0.84 -20.51
CA LEU A 104 14.43 -1.35 -21.88
C LEU A 104 14.21 -0.23 -22.90
N LEU A 105 13.39 0.78 -22.56
CA LEU A 105 13.16 1.94 -23.41
C LEU A 105 14.41 2.81 -23.55
N GLU A 106 15.19 2.98 -22.49
CA GLU A 106 16.48 3.68 -22.52
C GLU A 106 17.45 2.99 -23.48
N ARG A 107 17.63 1.67 -23.36
CA ARG A 107 18.45 0.88 -24.29
C ARG A 107 17.94 0.95 -25.73
N LEU A 108 16.62 0.93 -25.93
CA LEU A 108 16.03 1.05 -27.26
C LEU A 108 16.24 2.45 -27.85
N ARG A 109 16.29 3.49 -27.02
CA ARG A 109 16.44 4.88 -27.46
C ARG A 109 17.82 5.12 -28.09
N GLU A 110 18.86 4.42 -27.64
CA GLU A 110 20.20 4.46 -28.23
C GLU A 110 20.21 3.93 -29.68
N ALA A 111 19.52 2.83 -29.95
CA ALA A 111 19.49 2.21 -31.28
C ALA A 111 18.36 2.73 -32.19
N ALA A 112 17.24 3.17 -31.62
CA ALA A 112 16.02 3.50 -32.37
C ALA A 112 15.15 4.54 -31.61
N PRO A 113 15.53 5.84 -31.62
CA PRO A 113 14.87 6.87 -30.81
C PRO A 113 13.38 7.06 -31.13
N ASP A 114 12.99 7.04 -32.41
CA ASP A 114 11.57 7.19 -32.79
C ASP A 114 10.70 6.01 -32.37
N TRP A 115 11.27 4.79 -32.33
CA TRP A 115 10.54 3.61 -31.86
C TRP A 115 10.39 3.64 -30.36
N ALA A 116 11.42 4.03 -29.62
CA ALA A 116 11.33 4.25 -28.18
C ALA A 116 10.22 5.27 -27.85
N ARG A 117 10.17 6.42 -28.57
CA ARG A 117 9.11 7.43 -28.42
C ARG A 117 7.72 6.90 -28.77
N ALA A 118 7.60 6.08 -29.82
CA ALA A 118 6.32 5.50 -30.24
C ALA A 118 5.78 4.50 -29.21
N ILE A 119 6.64 3.64 -28.66
CA ILE A 119 6.31 2.66 -27.61
C ILE A 119 5.99 3.36 -26.29
N GLU A 120 6.76 4.39 -25.92
CA GLU A 120 6.54 5.22 -24.73
C GLU A 120 5.17 5.90 -24.76
N LYS A 121 4.80 6.52 -25.89
CA LYS A 121 3.50 7.19 -26.10
C LYS A 121 2.34 6.23 -26.33
N ARG A 122 2.58 4.91 -26.35
CA ARG A 122 1.59 3.88 -26.71
C ARG A 122 0.81 4.21 -27.99
N ARG A 123 1.47 4.73 -29.03
CA ARG A 123 0.79 5.01 -30.30
C ARG A 123 0.29 3.69 -30.91
N GLU A 124 -0.99 3.69 -31.25
CA GLU A 124 -1.93 2.62 -31.62
C GLU A 124 -1.39 1.25 -32.09
N ASN A 125 -0.34 1.18 -32.91
CA ASN A 125 0.25 -0.09 -33.38
C ASN A 125 1.54 -0.52 -32.67
N HIS A 126 2.28 0.41 -32.04
CA HIS A 126 3.56 0.13 -31.37
C HIS A 126 3.41 -0.15 -29.87
N GLY A 127 2.21 0.00 -29.32
CA GLY A 127 1.89 -0.27 -27.91
C GLY A 127 1.30 -1.66 -27.63
N LYS A 128 1.03 -2.47 -28.65
CA LYS A 128 0.41 -3.80 -28.51
C LYS A 128 1.44 -4.81 -28.01
N ALA A 129 0.98 -5.81 -27.24
CA ALA A 129 1.83 -6.88 -26.70
C ALA A 129 2.39 -7.82 -27.78
N GLN A 130 1.91 -7.70 -29.01
CA GLN A 130 2.34 -8.52 -30.12
C GLN A 130 3.51 -7.84 -30.84
N ALA A 131 4.69 -8.44 -30.74
CA ALA A 131 5.83 -8.03 -31.53
C ALA A 131 5.50 -8.19 -33.03
N PRO A 132 6.05 -7.33 -33.91
CA PRO A 132 5.97 -7.54 -35.35
C PRO A 132 6.46 -8.96 -35.69
N LYS A 133 5.75 -9.68 -36.57
CA LYS A 133 6.13 -11.05 -36.96
C LYS A 133 7.57 -11.15 -37.48
N GLU A 134 8.10 -10.07 -38.06
CA GLU A 134 9.42 -10.01 -38.68
C GLU A 134 10.14 -8.69 -38.30
N PRO A 135 10.71 -8.60 -37.09
CA PRO A 135 11.37 -7.38 -36.63
C PRO A 135 12.58 -7.00 -37.49
N GLU A 136 13.27 -8.00 -38.05
CA GLU A 136 14.44 -7.82 -38.90
C GLU A 136 14.10 -7.12 -40.22
N LYS A 137 12.99 -7.48 -40.88
CA LYS A 137 12.58 -6.82 -42.13
C LYS A 137 12.11 -5.39 -41.91
N ALA A 138 11.43 -5.13 -40.79
CA ALA A 138 11.05 -3.77 -40.41
C ALA A 138 12.28 -2.88 -40.14
N TRP A 139 13.33 -3.44 -39.52
CA TRP A 139 14.60 -2.75 -39.34
C TRP A 139 15.33 -2.51 -40.67
N LEU A 140 15.37 -3.51 -41.55
CA LEU A 140 15.99 -3.39 -42.88
C LEU A 140 15.33 -2.29 -43.71
N TYR A 141 13.99 -2.24 -43.70
CA TYR A 141 13.24 -1.17 -44.36
C TYR A 141 13.61 0.20 -43.81
N ARG A 142 13.68 0.35 -42.49
CA ARG A 142 14.04 1.63 -41.85
C ARG A 142 15.48 2.03 -42.20
N LEU A 143 16.42 1.09 -42.21
CA LEU A 143 17.81 1.34 -42.61
C LEU A 143 17.86 1.82 -44.08
N LEU A 144 17.19 1.11 -44.98
CA LEU A 144 17.10 1.48 -46.40
C LEU A 144 16.49 2.86 -46.61
N THR A 145 15.40 3.20 -45.91
CA THR A 145 14.81 4.54 -46.00
C THR A 145 15.72 5.64 -45.46
N GLN A 146 16.51 5.36 -44.43
CA GLN A 146 17.48 6.32 -43.87
C GLN A 146 18.68 6.52 -44.80
N THR A 147 19.21 5.45 -45.42
CA THR A 147 20.34 5.54 -46.34
C THR A 147 19.94 6.14 -47.69
N ASN A 148 18.74 5.81 -48.20
CA ASN A 148 18.25 6.29 -49.48
C ASN A 148 17.80 7.77 -49.41
N GLY A 149 17.40 8.28 -48.25
CA GLY A 149 17.14 9.71 -48.04
C GLY A 149 18.41 10.58 -48.06
N ALA A 150 19.60 9.99 -47.83
CA ALA A 150 20.88 10.69 -47.88
C ALA A 150 21.53 10.69 -49.29
N SER A 151 21.00 9.89 -50.23
CA SER A 151 21.42 9.87 -51.64
C SER A 151 20.40 10.58 -52.53
N SER A 152 20.10 11.85 -52.25
CA SER A 152 19.73 12.75 -53.35
C SER A 152 21.04 13.30 -53.93
N PRO A 153 21.46 12.88 -55.13
CA PRO A 153 22.63 13.47 -55.75
C PRO A 153 22.34 14.96 -56.00
N SER A 154 23.31 15.78 -55.61
CA SER A 154 23.48 17.14 -56.05
C SER A 154 23.05 17.28 -57.52
N LYS A 155 22.00 18.04 -57.77
CA LYS A 155 21.77 18.61 -59.11
C LYS A 155 22.89 19.60 -59.39
N THR A 156 24.03 19.09 -59.84
CA THR A 156 25.05 19.89 -60.53
C THR A 156 24.57 20.17 -61.95
N CYS A 157 24.43 21.48 -62.23
CA CYS A 157 24.53 22.19 -63.50
C CYS A 157 23.81 21.63 -64.75
N ARG A 158 22.84 22.40 -65.25
CA ARG A 158 23.09 23.36 -66.34
C ARG A 158 22.07 24.49 -66.31
#